data_AF-A0A6G0Q0K1-F1
#
_entry.id   AF-A0A6G0Q0K1-F1
#
_cell.length_a   1.000
_cell.length_b   1.000
_cell.length_c   1.000
_cell.angle_alpha   90.00
_cell.angle_beta   90.00
_cell.angle_gamma   90.00
#
_symmetry.space_group_name_H-M   'P 1'
#
loop_
_entity.id
_entity.type
_entity.pdbx_description
1 polymer ?
#
loop_
_entity_poly.entity_id
_entity_poly.type
_entity_poly.pdbx_seq_one_letter_code
_entity_poly.pdbx_strand_id
1 'polypeptide(L)' 'MVVVDKLSKRPVYIPTHTTATAEDTAKLFFKNVIRYYGIPSTIISDRDPVVERIR' A
#
# COMPACT_ATOMS: atom_id res chain seq x y z
N MET A 1 0.84 -0.81 -7.63
CA MET A 1 0.37 -0.21 -6.36
C MET A 1 1.13 1.09 -6.18
N VAL A 2 0.43 2.16 -5.81
CA VAL A 2 1.06 3.46 -5.55
C VAL A 2 0.75 3.83 -4.12
N VAL A 3 1.78 4.17 -3.34
CA VAL A 3 1.63 4.63 -1.97
C VAL A 3 2.25 6.01 -1.88
N VAL A 4 1.55 6.95 -1.29
CA VAL A 4 2.04 8.33 -1.14
C VAL A 4 2.10 8.64 0.35
N ASP A 5 3.28 9.03 0.82
CA ASP A 5 3.38 9.58 2.17
C ASP A 5 2.66 10.93 2.24
N LYS A 6 1.73 11.07 3.18
CA LYS A 6 0.85 12.23 3.27
C LYS A 6 1.61 13.51 3.61
N LEU A 7 2.65 13.39 4.45
CA LEU A 7 3.45 14.51 4.95
C LEU A 7 4.44 15.00 3.89
N SER A 8 5.32 14.13 3.42
CA SER A 8 6.40 14.48 2.49
C SER A 8 5.99 14.49 1.01
N LYS A 9 4.77 14.03 0.69
CA LYS A 9 4.27 13.88 -0.69
C LYS A 9 5.13 12.98 -1.57
N ARG A 10 5.93 12.10 -0.97
CA ARG A 10 6.80 11.18 -1.70
C ARG A 10 6.01 9.94 -2.16
N PRO A 11 5.96 9.65 -3.46
CA PRO A 11 5.35 8.44 -3.97
C PRO A 11 6.33 7.25 -3.93
N VAL A 12 5.79 6.07 -3.62
CA VAL A 12 6.43 4.78 -3.74
C VAL A 12 5.66 4.00 -4.81
N TYR A 13 6.34 3.69 -5.91
CA TYR A 13 5.78 2.93 -7.02
C TYR A 13 6.20 1.47 -6.90
N ILE A 14 5.22 0.58 -6.74
CA ILE A 14 5.44 -0.85 -6.57
C ILE A 14 4.81 -1.58 -7.76
N PRO A 15 5.60 -2.30 -8.57
CA PRO A 15 5.06 -3.16 -9.63
C PRO A 15 4.04 -4.14 -9.06
N THR A 16 2.88 -4.24 -9.71
CA THR A 16 1.82 -5.19 -9.36
C THR A 16 1.01 -5.54 -10.60
N HIS A 17 0.14 -6.53 -10.47
CA HIS A 17 -0.82 -6.90 -11.50
C HIS A 17 -2.22 -6.42 -11.13
N THR A 18 -3.08 -6.18 -12.12
CA THR A 18 -4.49 -5.80 -11.93
C THR A 18 -5.32 -6.93 -11.30
N THR A 19 -4.83 -8.17 -11.37
CA THR A 19 -5.44 -9.36 -10.78
C THR A 19 -4.91 -9.69 -9.38
N ALA A 20 -4.06 -8.83 -8.80
CA ALA A 20 -3.51 -9.05 -7.47
C ALA A 20 -4.63 -9.09 -6.41
N THR A 21 -4.59 -10.10 -5.54
CA THR A 21 -5.56 -10.23 -4.46
C THR A 21 -5.28 -9.25 -3.32
N ALA A 22 -6.19 -9.16 -2.35
CA ALA A 22 -5.97 -8.37 -1.14
C ALA A 22 -4.73 -8.84 -0.37
N GLU A 23 -4.51 -10.16 -0.29
CA GLU A 23 -3.36 -10.74 0.38
C GLU A 23 -2.05 -10.42 -0.36
N ASP A 24 -2.04 -10.50 -1.69
CA ASP A 24 -0.88 -10.12 -2.51
C ASP A 24 -0.53 -8.65 -2.33
N THR A 25 -1.55 -7.79 -2.32
CA THR A 25 -1.40 -6.35 -2.10
C THR A 25 -0.87 -6.06 -0.70
N ALA A 26 -1.34 -6.77 0.32
CA ALA A 26 -0.82 -6.65 1.69
C ALA A 26 0.66 -7.04 1.72
N LYS A 27 1.03 -8.19 1.15
CA LYS A 27 2.43 -8.64 1.07
C LYS A 27 3.33 -7.61 0.38
N LEU A 28 2.87 -7.03 -0.73
CA LEU A 28 3.59 -5.97 -1.43
C LEU A 28 3.76 -4.71 -0.56
N PHE A 29 2.72 -4.32 0.18
CA PHE A 29 2.76 -3.19 1.09
C PHE A 29 3.75 -3.40 2.25
N PHE A 30 3.69 -4.55 2.93
CA PHE A 30 4.62 -4.88 4.01
C PHE A 30 6.07 -4.90 3.53
N LYS A 31 6.33 -5.52 2.38
CA LYS A 31 7.68 -5.69 1.84
C LYS A 31 8.32 -4.37 1.36
N ASN A 32 7.52 -3.48 0.75
CA ASN A 32 8.06 -2.30 0.07
C ASN A 32 7.77 -0.97 0.79
N VAL A 33 6.85 -0.95 1.76
CA VAL A 33 6.53 0.26 2.54
C VAL A 33 6.92 0.06 3.99
N ILE A 34 6.31 -0.90 4.69
CA ILE A 34 6.51 -1.05 6.14
C ILE A 34 7.97 -1.36 6.48
N ARG A 35 8.65 -2.16 5.65
CA ARG A 35 10.08 -2.45 5.82
C ARG A 35 10.96 -1.20 5.91
N TYR A 36 10.62 -0.12 5.20
CA TYR A 36 11.46 1.07 5.09
C TYR A 36 10.96 2.25 5.93
N TYR A 37 9.65 2.37 6.11
CA TYR A 37 9.02 3.53 6.76
C TYR A 37 8.37 3.19 8.11
N GLY A 38 8.35 1.90 8.49
CA GLY A 38 7.63 1.42 9.66
C GLY A 38 6.12 1.32 9.44
N ILE A 39 5.39 1.03 10.52
CA ILE A 39 3.94 0.88 10.48
C ILE A 39 3.30 2.28 10.48
N PRO A 40 2.54 2.66 9.44
CA PRO A 40 1.85 3.94 9.43
C PRO A 40 0.73 3.96 10.47
N SER A 41 0.50 5.12 11.09
CA SER A 41 -0.61 5.31 12.05
C SER A 41 -1.98 5.29 11.38
N THR A 42 -2.06 5.60 10.09
CA THR A 42 -3.32 5.59 9.34
C THR A 42 -3.06 5.26 7.87
N ILE A 43 -3.89 4.38 7.30
CA ILE A 43 -3.87 4.04 5.88
C ILE A 43 -5.15 4.57 5.22
N ILE A 44 -4.98 5.50 4.28
CA ILE A 44 -6.06 6.05 3.46
C ILE A 44 -6.01 5.36 2.10
N SER A 45 -7.05 4.62 1.76
CA SER A 45 -7.24 3.99 0.44
C SER A 45 -8.12 4.89 -0.44
N ASP A 46 -7.97 4.80 -1.76
CA ASP A 46 -8.84 5.48 -2.73
C ASP A 46 -10.22 4.81 -2.90
N ARG A 47 -10.52 3.82 -2.04
CA ARG A 47 -11.71 2.94 -2.05
C ARG A 47 -11.65 1.78 -3.05
N ASP A 48 -10.45 1.37 -3.46
CA ASP A 48 -10.28 0.07 -4.12
C ASP A 48 -10.76 -1.08 -3.20
N PRO A 49 -11.71 -1.94 -3.66
CA PRO A 49 -12.19 -3.09 -2.90
C PRO A 49 -11.09 -4.06 -2.45
N VAL A 50 -9.99 -4.12 -3.19
CA VAL A 50 -8.82 -4.95 -2.85
C VAL A 50 -8.11 -4.43 -1.60
N VAL A 51 -8.04 -3.11 -1.45
CA VAL A 51 -7.32 -2.46 -0.34
C VAL A 51 -8.18 -2.32 0.91
N GLU A 52 -9.51 -2.16 0.78
CA GLU A 52 -10.40 -2.11 1.95
C GLU A 52 -10.34 -3.37 2.81
N ARG A 53 -10.01 -4.51 2.22
CA ARG A 53 -9.83 -5.81 2.90
C ARG A 53 -8.52 -5.95 3.67
N ILE A 54 -7.61 -4.97 3.58
CA ILE A 54 -6.26 -5.01 4.18
C ILE A 54 -6.18 -4.14 5.45
N ARG A 55 -7.21 -3.32 5.71
CA ARG A 55 -7.27 -2.40 6.86
C ARG A 55 -7.36 -3.11 8.21
#